data_AF-A0A174RNC7-F1
#
_entry.id   AF-A0A174RNC7-F1
#
_cell.length_a   1.000
_cell.length_b   1.000
_cell.length_c   1.000
_cell.angle_alpha   90.00
_cell.angle_beta   90.00
_cell.angle_gamma   90.00
#
_symmetry.space_group_name_H-M   'P 1'
#
loop_
_entity.id
_entity.type
_entity.pdbx_description
1 polymer ?
#
loop_
_entity_poly.entity_id
_entity_poly.type
_entity_poly.pdbx_seq_one_letter_code
_entity_poly.pdbx_strand_id
1 'polypeptide(L)'
;MVRKASQYNYAVDPTYNQIDLHLEDTFAVFLSMNEITRIYYYKFRKQDSRRAKEKIRDLFVVGCLTALRYSDYSTLTLDNFQNDFIVKRTKKTNVTVKVPMHDYVREIIAKYGGNIPNGLCIQYFNKYLKLIMREIGLTDKITYSYTVGGKIKTVTKEKWELICSHTARRSAATNLYLTGRMKTLEIMRLTGHKTEQNFFRYIRLTNDDTARSISGDMFFRK
;
A
#
# COMPACT_ATOMS: atom_id res chain seq x y z
N MET A 1 18.24 -17.63 -16.42
CA MET A 1 19.43 -17.68 -17.31
C MET A 1 19.87 -19.12 -17.56
N VAL A 2 20.06 -19.95 -16.53
CA VAL A 2 20.50 -21.37 -16.67
C VAL A 2 19.57 -22.23 -17.56
N ARG A 3 18.24 -22.19 -17.35
CA ARG A 3 17.27 -22.87 -18.24
C ARG A 3 17.36 -22.43 -19.70
N LYS A 4 17.62 -21.14 -19.93
CA LYS A 4 17.74 -20.58 -21.28
C LYS A 4 19.05 -21.05 -21.93
N ALA A 5 20.16 -21.10 -21.18
CA ALA A 5 21.43 -21.65 -21.65
C ALA A 5 21.33 -23.14 -22.00
N SER A 6 20.59 -23.94 -21.21
CA SER A 6 20.27 -25.33 -21.54
C SER A 6 19.54 -25.47 -22.88
N GLN A 7 18.58 -24.59 -23.17
CA GLN A 7 17.83 -24.58 -24.43
C GLN A 7 18.69 -24.23 -25.65
N TYR A 8 19.82 -23.54 -25.44
CA TYR A 8 20.82 -23.25 -26.48
C TYR A 8 21.99 -24.25 -26.46
N ASN A 9 21.81 -25.44 -25.86
CA ASN A 9 22.81 -26.51 -25.77
C ASN A 9 24.13 -26.14 -25.08
N TYR A 10 24.14 -25.12 -24.23
CA TYR A 10 25.27 -24.90 -23.33
C TYR A 10 25.24 -25.91 -22.19
N ALA A 11 26.41 -26.43 -21.80
CA ALA A 11 26.55 -27.26 -20.62
C ALA A 11 26.12 -26.47 -19.38
N VAL A 12 25.13 -26.99 -18.66
CA VAL A 12 24.62 -26.40 -17.42
C VAL A 12 24.40 -27.48 -16.38
N ASP A 13 24.80 -27.19 -15.15
CA ASP A 13 24.57 -28.05 -14.01
C ASP A 13 23.08 -27.96 -13.58
N PRO A 14 22.32 -29.08 -13.53
CA PRO A 14 20.92 -29.10 -13.13
C PRO A 14 20.69 -29.13 -11.60
N THR A 15 21.75 -29.16 -10.77
CA THR A 15 21.65 -29.23 -9.29
C THR A 15 20.78 -28.13 -8.68
N TYR A 16 20.64 -26.97 -9.33
CA TYR A 16 19.75 -25.90 -8.87
C TYR A 16 18.27 -26.32 -8.78
N ASN A 17 17.82 -27.36 -9.50
CA ASN A 17 16.45 -27.88 -9.39
C ASN A 17 16.21 -28.65 -8.08
N GLN A 18 17.28 -29.07 -7.40
CA GLN A 18 17.21 -29.81 -6.13
C GLN A 18 17.15 -28.89 -4.91
N ILE A 19 17.32 -27.58 -5.10
CA ILE A 19 17.27 -26.58 -4.03
C ILE A 19 15.80 -26.24 -3.76
N ASP A 20 15.30 -26.63 -2.59
CA ASP A 20 14.01 -26.16 -2.11
C ASP A 20 14.16 -24.75 -1.51
N LEU A 21 13.45 -23.78 -2.10
CA LEU A 21 13.46 -22.40 -1.64
C LEU A 21 12.21 -22.15 -0.81
N HIS A 22 12.37 -22.13 0.51
CA HIS A 22 11.30 -21.75 1.40
C HIS A 22 11.00 -20.25 1.30
N LEU A 23 9.71 -19.93 1.17
CA LEU A 23 9.22 -18.56 1.22
C LEU A 23 9.11 -18.15 2.69
N GLU A 24 9.85 -17.11 3.07
CA GLU A 24 9.76 -16.52 4.41
C GLU A 24 8.63 -15.47 4.45
N ASP A 25 7.83 -15.53 5.51
CA ASP A 25 6.80 -14.52 5.74
C ASP A 25 7.41 -13.17 6.10
N THR A 26 6.87 -12.12 5.48
CA THR A 26 7.30 -10.75 5.74
C THR A 26 6.26 -10.00 6.54
N PHE A 27 6.72 -9.30 7.57
CA PHE A 27 5.88 -8.42 8.36
C PHE A 27 5.63 -7.09 7.65
N ALA A 28 4.40 -6.60 7.76
CA ALA A 28 3.97 -5.34 7.16
C ALA A 28 2.85 -4.72 7.97
N VAL A 29 2.86 -3.38 8.06
CA VAL A 29 1.81 -2.59 8.71
C VAL A 29 0.84 -2.01 7.69
N PHE A 30 -0.35 -1.67 8.16
CA PHE A 30 -1.34 -0.86 7.46
C PHE A 30 -1.76 0.33 8.34
N LEU A 31 -2.45 1.30 7.73
CA LEU A 31 -3.01 2.48 8.39
C LEU A 31 -4.53 2.38 8.39
N SER A 32 -5.11 2.55 9.57
CA SER A 32 -6.56 2.68 9.74
C SER A 32 -7.07 3.98 9.10
N MET A 33 -8.37 4.06 8.86
CA MET A 33 -8.97 5.29 8.32
C MET A 33 -8.76 6.50 9.23
N ASN A 34 -8.82 6.32 10.56
CA ASN A 34 -8.54 7.39 11.53
C ASN A 34 -7.11 7.93 11.40
N GLU A 35 -6.13 7.06 11.17
CA GLU A 35 -4.74 7.46 10.95
C GLU A 35 -4.57 8.20 9.62
N ILE A 36 -5.23 7.73 8.55
CA ILE A 36 -5.22 8.40 7.25
C ILE A 36 -5.82 9.81 7.37
N THR A 37 -6.94 9.95 8.09
CA THR A 37 -7.58 11.24 8.37
C THR A 37 -6.68 12.15 9.20
N ARG A 38 -6.02 11.62 10.24
CA ARG A 38 -5.02 12.37 11.03
C ARG A 38 -3.85 12.85 10.17
N ILE A 39 -3.35 12.00 9.27
CA ILE A 39 -2.32 12.37 8.30
C ILE A 39 -2.84 13.51 7.42
N TYR A 40 -4.04 13.40 6.86
CA TYR A 40 -4.62 14.40 5.97
C TYR A 40 -4.71 15.80 6.61
N TYR A 41 -5.27 15.89 7.81
CA TYR A 41 -5.48 17.18 8.48
C TYR A 41 -4.22 17.78 9.11
N TYR A 42 -3.13 17.01 9.24
CA TYR A 42 -1.92 17.48 9.91
C TYR A 42 -1.32 18.71 9.22
N LYS A 43 -1.25 19.84 9.92
CA LYS A 43 -0.59 21.07 9.43
C LYS A 43 0.85 21.13 9.94
N PHE A 44 1.79 21.19 9.01
CA PHE A 44 3.21 21.30 9.33
C PHE A 44 3.54 22.70 9.84
N ARG A 45 4.22 22.80 10.99
CA ARG A 45 4.62 24.09 11.59
C ARG A 45 5.78 24.76 10.85
N LYS A 46 6.71 23.97 10.32
CA LYS A 46 7.87 24.44 9.54
C LYS A 46 7.87 23.80 8.17
N GLN A 47 7.74 24.61 7.12
CA GLN A 47 7.74 24.15 5.74
C GLN A 47 8.63 25.02 4.85
N ASP A 48 9.31 24.36 3.92
CA ASP A 48 10.01 25.02 2.84
C ASP A 48 9.01 25.74 1.93
N SER A 49 9.44 26.82 1.27
CA SER A 49 8.65 27.57 0.29
C SER A 49 7.97 26.68 -0.77
N ARG A 50 8.63 25.57 -1.16
CA ARG A 50 8.12 24.60 -2.14
C ARG A 50 7.05 23.64 -1.62
N ARG A 51 6.74 23.68 -0.31
CA ARG A 51 5.78 22.82 0.40
C ARG A 51 5.96 21.32 0.11
N ALA A 52 7.21 20.86 0.05
CA ALA A 52 7.55 19.50 -0.35
C ALA A 52 6.93 18.43 0.58
N LYS A 53 6.97 18.67 1.90
CA LYS A 53 6.34 17.77 2.89
C LYS A 53 4.84 17.61 2.66
N GLU A 54 4.17 18.71 2.34
CA GLU A 54 2.74 18.72 2.06
C GLU A 54 2.41 17.89 0.82
N LYS A 55 3.17 18.09 -0.26
CA LYS A 55 3.02 17.35 -1.50
C LYS A 55 3.19 15.84 -1.30
N ILE A 56 4.18 15.42 -0.51
CA ILE A 56 4.43 14.01 -0.21
C ILE A 56 3.30 13.41 0.64
N ARG A 57 2.84 14.15 1.65
CA ARG A 57 1.68 13.75 2.48
C ARG A 57 0.43 13.56 1.61
N ASP A 58 0.09 14.55 0.81
CA ASP A 58 -1.13 14.52 -0.01
C ASP A 58 -1.06 13.40 -1.06
N LEU A 59 0.09 13.23 -1.71
CA LEU A 59 0.33 12.12 -2.64
C LEU A 59 0.18 10.75 -1.95
N PHE A 60 0.65 10.61 -0.71
CA PHE A 60 0.50 9.39 0.07
C PHE A 60 -0.97 9.11 0.43
N VAL A 61 -1.73 10.14 0.85
CA VAL A 61 -3.17 10.02 1.14
C VAL A 61 -3.95 9.58 -0.10
N VAL A 62 -3.62 10.11 -1.29
CA VAL A 62 -4.21 9.63 -2.55
C VAL A 62 -3.94 8.14 -2.75
N GLY A 63 -2.72 7.67 -2.49
CA GLY A 63 -2.41 6.23 -2.53
C GLY A 63 -3.25 5.39 -1.56
N CYS A 64 -3.47 5.90 -0.34
CA CYS A 64 -4.26 5.23 0.71
C CYS A 64 -5.75 5.11 0.38
N LEU A 65 -6.28 5.99 -0.49
CA LEU A 65 -7.71 6.04 -0.81
C LEU A 65 -8.03 5.50 -2.21
N THR A 66 -7.02 5.31 -3.07
CA THR A 66 -7.20 4.80 -4.44
C THR A 66 -6.72 3.35 -4.62
N ALA A 67 -5.98 2.81 -3.64
CA ALA A 67 -5.35 1.49 -3.70
C ALA A 67 -4.41 1.27 -4.91
N LEU A 68 -4.03 2.33 -5.62
CA LEU A 68 -3.08 2.26 -6.72
C LEU A 68 -1.65 2.03 -6.20
N ARG A 69 -0.75 1.52 -7.05
CA ARG A 69 0.68 1.45 -6.70
C ARG A 69 1.30 2.83 -6.83
N TYR A 70 2.43 3.06 -6.14
CA TYR A 70 3.16 4.33 -6.24
C TYR A 70 3.41 4.77 -7.68
N SER A 71 3.89 3.86 -8.53
CA SER A 71 4.15 4.14 -9.94
C SER A 71 2.91 4.59 -10.73
N ASP A 72 1.72 4.20 -10.27
CA ASP A 72 0.46 4.51 -10.93
C ASP A 72 -0.13 5.82 -10.36
N TYR A 73 -0.17 5.99 -9.03
CA TYR A 73 -0.73 7.22 -8.43
C TYR A 73 0.20 8.44 -8.52
N SER A 74 1.52 8.26 -8.59
CA SER A 74 2.48 9.37 -8.78
C SER A 74 2.50 9.92 -10.20
N THR A 75 1.79 9.27 -11.12
CA THR A 75 1.67 9.68 -12.53
C THR A 75 0.23 9.97 -12.92
N LEU A 76 -0.66 10.22 -11.94
CA LEU A 76 -2.02 10.65 -12.21
C LEU A 76 -2.01 12.07 -12.77
N THR A 77 -2.84 12.27 -13.79
CA THR A 77 -3.01 13.53 -14.53
C THR A 77 -4.50 13.84 -14.63
N LEU A 78 -4.84 15.08 -15.00
CA LEU A 78 -6.21 15.53 -15.24
C LEU A 78 -7.05 14.52 -16.06
N ASP A 79 -6.47 13.96 -17.12
CA ASP A 79 -7.16 13.02 -18.02
C ASP A 79 -7.59 11.69 -17.35
N ASN A 80 -6.98 11.36 -16.21
CA ASN A 80 -7.35 10.18 -15.45
C ASN A 80 -8.63 10.39 -14.63
N PHE A 81 -9.09 11.61 -14.46
CA PHE A 81 -10.29 11.93 -13.67
C PHE A 81 -11.49 12.09 -14.59
N GLN A 82 -12.46 11.19 -14.47
CA GLN A 82 -13.63 11.12 -15.36
C GLN A 82 -14.89 10.85 -14.53
N ASN A 83 -15.82 11.81 -14.48
CA ASN A 83 -17.15 11.68 -13.86
C ASN A 83 -17.11 11.02 -12.47
N ASP A 84 -16.33 11.56 -11.54
CA ASP A 84 -16.09 11.04 -10.18
C ASP A 84 -15.32 9.72 -10.06
N PHE A 85 -14.77 9.22 -11.16
CA PHE A 85 -13.89 8.06 -11.16
C PHE A 85 -12.47 8.40 -11.57
N ILE A 86 -11.53 7.61 -11.04
CA ILE A 86 -10.14 7.58 -11.46
C ILE A 86 -9.95 6.39 -12.38
N VAL A 87 -9.66 6.67 -13.65
CA VAL A 87 -9.40 5.66 -14.68
C VAL A 87 -7.91 5.67 -14.98
N LYS A 88 -7.24 4.55 -14.66
CA LYS A 88 -5.79 4.40 -14.87
C LYS A 88 -5.45 3.03 -15.43
N ARG A 89 -4.62 3.00 -16.47
CA ARG A 89 -3.97 1.78 -16.92
C ARG A 89 -2.73 1.53 -16.07
N THR A 90 -2.74 0.42 -15.32
CA THR A 90 -1.66 0.05 -14.40
C THR A 90 -0.38 -0.32 -15.14
N LYS A 91 0.77 0.24 -14.74
CA LYS A 91 2.05 0.03 -15.45
C LYS A 91 2.53 -1.43 -15.38
N LYS A 92 2.38 -2.08 -14.21
CA LYS A 92 2.94 -3.42 -13.98
C LYS A 92 2.16 -4.54 -14.67
N THR A 93 0.84 -4.40 -14.71
CA THR A 93 -0.07 -5.47 -15.12
C THR A 93 -0.82 -5.17 -16.41
N ASN A 94 -0.71 -3.94 -16.94
CA ASN A 94 -1.41 -3.47 -18.14
C ASN A 94 -2.93 -3.60 -18.07
N VAL A 95 -3.49 -3.60 -16.86
CA VAL A 95 -4.94 -3.66 -16.60
C VAL A 95 -5.45 -2.26 -16.33
N THR A 96 -6.56 -1.90 -16.98
CA THR A 96 -7.30 -0.67 -16.68
C THR A 96 -8.13 -0.86 -15.43
N VAL A 97 -7.88 -0.04 -14.42
CA VAL A 97 -8.66 0.01 -13.18
C VAL A 97 -9.49 1.30 -13.16
N LYS A 98 -10.72 1.17 -12.66
CA LYS A 98 -11.64 2.28 -12.44
C LYS A 98 -11.97 2.32 -10.95
N VAL A 99 -11.56 3.40 -10.28
CA VAL A 99 -11.67 3.55 -8.83
C VAL A 99 -12.59 4.74 -8.51
N PRO A 100 -13.61 4.60 -7.64
CA PRO A 100 -14.42 5.73 -7.20
C PRO A 100 -13.58 6.72 -6.40
N MET A 101 -13.78 8.01 -6.63
CA MET A 101 -13.01 9.06 -5.96
C MET A 101 -13.57 9.33 -4.56
N HIS A 102 -12.70 9.25 -3.55
CA HIS A 102 -13.03 9.64 -2.19
C HIS A 102 -13.01 11.18 -2.05
N ASP A 103 -13.81 11.77 -1.16
CA ASP A 103 -13.91 13.23 -1.01
C ASP A 103 -12.57 13.91 -0.71
N TYR A 104 -11.76 13.35 0.21
CA TYR A 104 -10.38 13.82 0.44
C TYR A 104 -9.50 13.80 -0.82
N VAL A 105 -9.69 12.84 -1.72
CA VAL A 105 -8.96 12.79 -3.00
C VAL A 105 -9.42 13.94 -3.89
N ARG A 106 -10.73 14.21 -3.95
CA ARG A 106 -11.30 15.36 -4.68
C ARG A 106 -10.73 16.69 -4.18
N GLU A 107 -10.67 16.89 -2.86
CA GLU A 107 -10.09 18.09 -2.25
C GLU A 107 -8.60 18.27 -2.59
N ILE A 108 -7.82 17.19 -2.50
CA ILE A 108 -6.39 17.20 -2.86
C ILE A 108 -6.19 17.56 -4.33
N ILE A 109 -6.99 16.97 -5.23
CA ILE A 109 -6.88 17.24 -6.67
C ILE A 109 -7.22 18.70 -6.97
N ALA A 110 -8.31 19.21 -6.40
CA ALA A 110 -8.73 20.61 -6.57
C ALA A 110 -7.63 21.58 -6.09
N LYS A 111 -6.99 21.27 -4.95
CA LYS A 111 -5.87 22.06 -4.40
C LYS A 111 -4.67 22.18 -5.36
N TYR A 112 -4.41 21.16 -6.17
CA TYR A 112 -3.30 21.17 -7.13
C TYR A 112 -3.75 21.48 -8.57
N GLY A 113 -4.97 21.99 -8.77
CA GLY A 113 -5.48 22.31 -10.10
C GLY A 113 -5.55 21.11 -11.03
N GLY A 114 -5.81 19.91 -10.48
CA GLY A 114 -5.91 18.67 -11.26
C GLY A 114 -4.60 17.90 -11.44
N ASN A 115 -3.44 18.51 -11.17
CA ASN A 115 -2.14 17.88 -11.38
C ASN A 115 -1.49 17.51 -10.05
N ILE A 116 -1.55 16.22 -9.72
CA ILE A 116 -0.95 15.69 -8.49
C ILE A 116 0.58 15.85 -8.56
N PRO A 117 1.26 16.16 -7.42
CA PRO A 117 2.71 16.21 -7.37
C PRO A 117 3.38 14.94 -7.93
N ASN A 118 4.21 15.11 -8.96
CA ASN A 118 4.87 14.02 -9.68
C ASN A 118 6.40 14.18 -9.66
N GLY A 119 7.12 13.23 -10.27
CA GLY A 119 8.57 13.32 -10.51
C GLY A 119 9.49 12.96 -9.34
N LEU A 120 8.94 12.60 -8.18
CA LEU A 120 9.76 12.07 -7.07
C LEU A 120 10.17 10.62 -7.37
N CYS A 121 11.44 10.29 -7.15
CA CYS A 121 11.83 8.89 -7.12
C CYS A 121 11.28 8.23 -5.84
N ILE A 122 10.95 6.94 -5.93
CA ILE A 122 10.33 6.19 -4.82
C ILE A 122 11.22 6.14 -3.57
N GLN A 123 12.54 6.14 -3.73
CA GLN A 123 13.51 6.11 -2.63
C GLN A 123 13.46 7.41 -1.83
N TYR A 124 13.49 8.57 -2.50
CA TYR A 124 13.33 9.87 -1.86
C TYR A 124 11.95 9.99 -1.23
N PHE A 125 10.90 9.60 -1.95
CA PHE A 125 9.53 9.62 -1.42
C PHE A 125 9.44 8.82 -0.11
N ASN A 126 9.92 7.58 -0.07
CA ASN A 126 9.90 6.75 1.13
C ASN A 126 10.73 7.35 2.28
N LYS A 127 11.91 7.92 1.99
CA LYS A 127 12.78 8.54 3.00
C LYS A 127 12.07 9.72 3.68
N TYR A 128 11.50 10.64 2.89
CA TYR A 128 10.78 11.80 3.41
C TYR A 128 9.46 11.42 4.06
N LEU A 129 8.74 10.42 3.51
CA LEU A 129 7.51 9.90 4.08
C LEU A 129 7.72 9.46 5.53
N LYS A 130 8.78 8.72 5.84
CA LYS A 130 9.10 8.31 7.21
C LYS A 130 9.31 9.49 8.16
N LEU A 131 10.03 10.52 7.72
CA LEU A 131 10.23 11.74 8.51
C LEU A 131 8.90 12.47 8.78
N ILE A 132 8.04 12.55 7.77
CA ILE A 132 6.70 13.14 7.89
C ILE A 132 5.85 12.34 8.88
N MET A 133 5.84 11.01 8.78
CA MET A 133 5.06 10.15 9.68
C MET A 133 5.55 10.24 11.13
N ARG A 134 6.86 10.40 11.34
CA ARG A 134 7.44 10.68 12.65
C ARG A 134 6.96 12.03 13.20
N GLU A 135 6.95 13.09 12.37
CA GLU A 135 6.50 14.44 12.76
C GLU A 135 4.99 14.49 13.08
N ILE A 136 4.18 13.67 12.42
CA ILE A 136 2.74 13.48 12.69
C ILE A 136 2.50 12.77 14.03
N GLY A 137 3.49 12.03 14.53
CA GLY A 137 3.44 11.31 15.81
C GLY A 137 2.90 9.88 15.69
N LEU A 138 3.18 9.17 14.60
CA LEU A 138 2.90 7.73 14.45
C LEU A 138 4.02 6.90 15.12
N THR A 139 4.17 7.05 16.43
CA THR A 139 5.27 6.49 17.23
C THR A 139 4.89 5.23 18.02
N ASP A 140 3.74 4.62 17.71
CA ASP A 140 3.33 3.37 18.36
C ASP A 140 4.38 2.27 18.14
N LYS A 141 4.79 1.61 19.21
CA LYS A 141 5.77 0.52 19.14
C LYS A 141 5.09 -0.76 18.67
N ILE A 142 5.64 -1.34 17.62
CA ILE A 142 5.19 -2.58 17.01
C ILE A 142 6.31 -3.60 17.14
N THR A 143 6.05 -4.66 17.90
CA THR A 143 6.95 -5.81 18.02
C THR A 143 6.48 -6.89 17.07
N TYR A 144 7.39 -7.38 16.23
CA TYR A 144 7.11 -8.46 15.30
C TYR A 144 8.31 -9.38 15.15
N SER A 145 8.01 -10.63 14.78
CA SER A 145 9.01 -11.66 14.54
C SER A 145 8.98 -12.06 13.06
N TYR A 146 10.15 -12.27 12.49
CA TYR A 146 10.30 -12.78 11.12
C TYR A 146 11.51 -13.69 11.04
N THR A 147 11.48 -14.64 10.12
CA THR A 147 12.58 -15.58 9.90
C THR A 147 13.59 -14.94 8.94
N VAL A 148 14.88 -15.08 9.25
CA VAL A 148 15.97 -14.73 8.34
C VAL A 148 17.01 -15.84 8.41
N GLY A 149 17.22 -16.53 7.29
CA GLY A 149 18.21 -17.62 7.22
C GLY A 149 17.87 -18.74 8.20
N GLY A 150 16.58 -19.07 8.33
CA GLY A 150 16.08 -20.12 9.22
C GLY A 150 16.03 -19.75 10.71
N LYS A 151 16.47 -18.55 11.12
CA LYS A 151 16.41 -18.08 12.51
C LYS A 151 15.30 -17.06 12.70
N ILE A 152 14.48 -17.25 13.73
CA ILE A 152 13.44 -16.28 14.11
C ILE A 152 14.12 -15.08 14.78
N LYS A 153 13.85 -13.88 14.27
CA LYS A 153 14.33 -12.62 14.81
C LYS A 153 13.14 -11.75 15.22
N THR A 154 13.10 -11.40 16.50
CA THR A 154 12.12 -10.46 17.05
C THR A 154 12.69 -9.05 17.05
N VAL A 155 11.95 -8.08 16.54
CA VAL A 155 12.35 -6.67 16.50
C VAL A 155 11.18 -5.80 16.92
N THR A 156 11.46 -4.78 17.72
CA THR A 156 10.52 -3.71 18.05
C THR A 156 10.90 -2.46 17.27
N LYS A 157 9.94 -1.90 16.53
CA LYS A 157 10.09 -0.64 15.78
C LYS A 157 8.91 0.28 16.01
N GLU A 158 9.12 1.56 15.84
CA GLU A 158 8.00 2.52 15.81
C GLU A 158 7.27 2.43 14.47
N LYS A 159 5.95 2.66 14.49
CA LYS A 159 5.09 2.49 13.31
C LYS A 159 5.57 3.28 12.09
N TRP A 160 6.02 4.52 12.29
CA TRP A 160 6.56 5.36 11.22
C TRP A 160 7.77 4.74 10.49
N GLU A 161 8.57 3.90 11.16
CA GLU A 161 9.73 3.24 10.55
C GLU A 161 9.33 2.16 9.53
N LEU A 162 8.13 1.61 9.70
CA LEU A 162 7.57 0.52 8.92
C LEU A 162 6.72 1.03 7.73
N ILE A 163 6.40 2.33 7.72
CA ILE A 163 5.62 2.94 6.64
C ILE A 163 6.49 3.15 5.40
N CYS A 164 5.93 2.78 4.25
CA CYS A 164 6.47 3.04 2.93
C CYS A 164 5.35 3.33 1.93
N SER A 165 5.69 3.71 0.70
CA SER A 165 4.71 3.91 -0.37
C SER A 165 3.76 2.74 -0.61
N HIS A 166 4.21 1.50 -0.37
CA HIS A 166 3.38 0.30 -0.52
C HIS A 166 2.38 0.13 0.65
N THR A 167 2.69 0.67 1.83
CA THR A 167 1.75 0.75 2.96
C THR A 167 0.45 1.41 2.52
N ALA A 168 0.50 2.45 1.67
CA ALA A 168 -0.70 3.12 1.16
C ALA A 168 -1.70 2.14 0.51
N ARG A 169 -1.21 1.32 -0.42
CA ARG A 169 -2.03 0.32 -1.12
C ARG A 169 -2.54 -0.78 -0.18
N ARG A 170 -1.73 -1.21 0.79
CA ARG A 170 -2.13 -2.20 1.81
C ARG A 170 -3.22 -1.66 2.73
N SER A 171 -3.08 -0.42 3.18
CA SER A 171 -4.10 0.30 3.96
C SER A 171 -5.41 0.39 3.19
N ALA A 172 -5.36 0.82 1.93
CA ALA A 172 -6.55 0.90 1.09
C ALA A 172 -7.27 -0.46 0.97
N ALA A 173 -6.53 -1.51 0.61
CA ALA A 173 -7.08 -2.85 0.44
C ALA A 173 -7.64 -3.43 1.76
N THR A 174 -6.91 -3.27 2.86
CA THR A 174 -7.32 -3.77 4.18
C THR A 174 -8.53 -3.01 4.71
N ASN A 175 -8.57 -1.68 4.59
CA ASN A 175 -9.70 -0.87 5.03
C ASN A 175 -10.96 -1.17 4.21
N LEU A 176 -10.84 -1.31 2.88
CA LEU A 176 -11.97 -1.72 2.02
C LEU A 176 -12.50 -3.09 2.43
N TYR A 177 -11.61 -4.05 2.69
CA TYR A 177 -12.00 -5.38 3.15
C TYR A 177 -12.69 -5.35 4.52
N LEU A 178 -12.14 -4.59 5.46
CA LEU A 178 -12.71 -4.41 6.81
C LEU A 178 -14.09 -3.75 6.82
N THR A 179 -14.48 -3.00 5.77
CA THR A 179 -15.84 -2.45 5.70
C THR A 179 -16.92 -3.53 5.63
N GLY A 180 -16.57 -4.75 5.16
CA GLY A 180 -17.50 -5.87 5.03
C GLY A 180 -18.61 -5.68 3.97
N ARG A 181 -18.66 -4.53 3.29
CA ARG A 181 -19.73 -4.21 2.33
C ARG A 181 -19.49 -4.73 0.92
N MET A 182 -18.23 -4.94 0.55
CA MET A 182 -17.83 -5.33 -0.81
C MET A 182 -17.37 -6.78 -0.83
N LYS A 183 -17.69 -7.49 -1.92
CA LYS A 183 -17.17 -8.84 -2.13
C LYS A 183 -15.68 -8.79 -2.43
N THR A 184 -14.93 -9.80 -2.00
CA THR A 184 -13.49 -9.95 -2.28
C THR A 184 -13.15 -9.72 -3.76
N LEU A 185 -13.95 -10.27 -4.67
CA LEU A 185 -13.77 -10.14 -6.11
C LEU A 185 -13.85 -8.67 -6.59
N GLU A 186 -14.73 -7.86 -6.00
CA GLU A 186 -14.91 -6.45 -6.36
C GLU A 186 -13.69 -5.63 -5.92
N ILE A 187 -13.22 -5.87 -4.69
CA ILE A 187 -12.00 -5.23 -4.17
C ILE A 187 -10.79 -5.64 -5.00
N MET A 188 -10.70 -6.91 -5.41
CA MET A 188 -9.62 -7.37 -6.30
C MET A 188 -9.63 -6.67 -7.66
N ARG A 189 -10.80 -6.49 -8.27
CA ARG A 189 -10.95 -5.76 -9.55
C ARG A 189 -10.55 -4.29 -9.40
N LEU A 190 -11.01 -3.62 -8.34
CA LEU A 190 -10.66 -2.23 -8.04
C LEU A 190 -9.16 -2.06 -7.83
N THR A 191 -8.55 -2.95 -7.05
CA THR A 191 -7.13 -2.91 -6.75
C THR A 191 -6.26 -3.42 -7.91
N GLY A 192 -6.80 -4.16 -8.88
CA GLY A 192 -6.06 -4.74 -9.98
C GLY A 192 -5.23 -5.97 -9.59
N HIS A 193 -5.75 -6.83 -8.71
CA HIS A 193 -5.18 -8.14 -8.39
C HIS A 193 -5.84 -9.22 -9.26
N LYS A 194 -5.02 -10.10 -9.87
CA LYS A 194 -5.50 -11.19 -10.72
C LYS A 194 -5.88 -12.45 -9.94
N THR A 195 -5.19 -12.71 -8.83
CA THR A 195 -5.37 -13.93 -8.03
C THR A 195 -5.63 -13.57 -6.57
N GLU A 196 -6.48 -14.37 -5.91
CA GLU A 196 -6.85 -14.19 -4.50
C GLU A 196 -5.64 -14.30 -3.58
N GLN A 197 -4.77 -15.30 -3.80
CA GLN A 197 -3.54 -15.47 -3.04
C GLN A 197 -2.68 -14.20 -3.03
N ASN A 198 -2.56 -13.52 -4.18
CA ASN A 198 -1.82 -12.26 -4.25
C ASN A 198 -2.56 -11.11 -3.56
N PHE A 199 -3.89 -11.11 -3.55
CA PHE A 199 -4.69 -10.12 -2.86
C PHE A 199 -4.61 -10.25 -1.34
N PHE A 200 -4.75 -11.47 -0.81
CA PHE A 200 -4.66 -11.73 0.64
C PHE A 200 -3.29 -11.39 1.23
N ARG A 201 -2.20 -11.42 0.44
CA ARG A 201 -0.88 -10.89 0.88
C ARG A 201 -0.87 -9.39 1.21
N TYR A 202 -1.84 -8.62 0.69
CA TYR A 202 -2.01 -7.19 0.97
C TYR A 202 -2.96 -6.93 2.13
N ILE A 203 -3.85 -7.86 2.42
CA ILE A 203 -4.73 -7.80 3.59
C ILE A 203 -3.88 -8.13 4.81
N ARG A 204 -3.77 -7.18 5.73
CA ARG A 204 -3.00 -7.33 6.97
C ARG A 204 -3.92 -7.26 8.17
N LEU A 205 -4.83 -8.23 8.25
CA LEU A 205 -5.69 -8.40 9.42
C LEU A 205 -4.89 -9.02 10.54
N THR A 206 -4.99 -8.43 11.73
CA THR A 206 -4.58 -9.12 12.96
C THR A 206 -5.71 -10.05 13.43
N ASN A 207 -5.38 -10.98 14.32
CA ASN A 207 -6.39 -11.80 14.98
C ASN A 207 -7.41 -10.92 15.72
N ASP A 208 -6.95 -9.81 16.31
CA ASP A 208 -7.81 -8.84 16.99
C ASP A 208 -8.76 -8.13 16.02
N ASP A 209 -8.28 -7.71 14.84
CA ASP A 209 -9.12 -7.09 13.80
C ASP A 209 -10.20 -8.07 13.32
N THR A 210 -9.81 -9.34 13.15
CA THR A 210 -10.73 -10.41 12.75
C THR A 210 -11.79 -10.63 13.83
N ALA A 211 -11.38 -10.78 15.08
CA ALA A 211 -12.27 -10.96 16.23
C ALA A 211 -13.25 -9.78 16.39
N ARG A 212 -12.78 -8.54 16.24
CA ARG A 212 -13.64 -7.34 16.27
C ARG A 212 -14.67 -7.37 15.14
N SER A 213 -14.26 -7.70 13.92
CA SER A 213 -15.16 -7.72 12.76
C SER A 213 -16.29 -8.73 12.90
N ILE A 214 -16.02 -9.91 13.49
CA ILE A 214 -17.01 -10.98 13.65
C ILE A 214 -17.82 -10.87 14.94
N SER A 215 -17.34 -10.16 15.97
CA SER A 215 -18.05 -9.98 17.25
C SER A 215 -19.41 -9.27 17.14
N GLY A 216 -19.68 -8.63 15.99
CA GLY A 216 -20.96 -8.02 15.65
C GLY A 216 -22.01 -9.00 15.14
N ASP A 217 -21.61 -10.21 14.75
CA ASP A 217 -22.49 -11.18 14.08
C ASP A 217 -23.53 -11.75 15.03
N MET A 218 -24.72 -12.05 14.49
CA MET A 218 -25.84 -12.65 15.21
C MET A 218 -25.50 -14.04 15.76
N PHE A 219 -24.50 -14.72 15.18
CA PHE A 219 -23.95 -15.95 15.75
C PHE A 219 -23.35 -15.74 17.15
N PHE A 220 -22.72 -14.59 17.40
CA PHE A 220 -22.07 -14.27 18.68
C PHE A 220 -22.93 -13.41 19.60
N ARG A 221 -24.07 -12.91 19.12
CA ARG A 221 -24.98 -12.04 19.88
C ARG A 221 -26.36 -12.69 19.98
N LYS A 222 -26.84 -12.88 21.21
CA LYS A 222 -28.20 -13.37 21.51
C LYS A 222 -29.27 -12.45 20.95
#